data_AF-A0AAU7GRR1-F1
#
_entry.id   AF-A0AAU7GRR1-F1
#
_cell.length_a   1.000
_cell.length_b   1.000
_cell.length_c   1.000
_cell.angle_alpha   90.00
_cell.angle_beta   90.00
_cell.angle_gamma   90.00
#
_symmetry.space_group_name_H-M   'P 1'
#
loop_
_entity.id
_entity.type
_entity.pdbx_description
1 polymer ?
#
loop_
_entity_poly.entity_id
_entity_poly.type
_entity_poly.pdbx_seq_one_letter_code
_entity_poly.pdbx_strand_id
1 'polypeptide(L)'
;MSDAARLASQSFSNKSSGVSYDHFTPSNADISAISSTIDDALVGSAYAAALSYAEAISGLQKGSISWSIVRLYYSCFYSLRAMLILNRVIPFNCSGEMLLDIQSSKFLKGGKSSHHWNWVTLRKIPCMNKSWFLSSDSQEAYESLRKHRENVNYTHGFTDPDFHRCLISGESDLGKRFRSYRDDDKFIYTYLADHLAIAYPTKLIHDLDKSMRKASVTLPTENIDHLNRIWSIKDKCPLC
;
A
#
# COMPACT_ATOMS: atom_id res chain seq x y z
N MET A 1 9.04 7.87 -8.90
CA MET A 1 9.91 7.23 -7.90
C MET A 1 10.23 8.30 -6.86
N SER A 2 10.03 8.06 -5.56
CA SER A 2 10.34 9.07 -4.53
C SER A 2 11.85 9.29 -4.42
N ASP A 3 12.28 10.44 -3.89
CA ASP A 3 13.70 10.72 -3.71
C ASP A 3 14.39 9.71 -2.78
N ALA A 4 13.75 9.30 -1.69
CA ALA A 4 14.29 8.24 -0.82
C ALA A 4 14.59 6.95 -1.59
N ALA A 5 13.69 6.53 -2.51
CA ALA A 5 13.89 5.32 -3.31
C ALA A 5 14.97 5.51 -4.38
N ARG A 6 15.06 6.70 -4.98
CA ARG A 6 16.11 7.05 -5.93
C ARG A 6 17.49 7.05 -5.25
N LEU A 7 17.61 7.67 -4.09
CA LEU A 7 18.84 7.72 -3.29
C LEU A 7 19.24 6.32 -2.80
N ALA A 8 18.28 5.51 -2.35
CA ALA A 8 18.55 4.10 -1.99
C ALA A 8 19.08 3.29 -3.20
N SER A 9 18.51 3.49 -4.39
CA SER A 9 18.97 2.85 -5.64
C SER A 9 20.36 3.32 -6.07
N GLN A 10 20.65 4.61 -5.89
CA GLN A 10 21.99 5.18 -6.14
C GLN A 10 23.03 4.60 -5.17
N SER A 11 22.74 4.60 -3.86
CA SER A 11 23.61 3.99 -2.86
C SER A 11 23.85 2.51 -3.15
N PHE A 12 22.80 1.76 -3.53
CA PHE A 12 22.91 0.36 -3.92
C PHE A 12 23.82 0.15 -5.15
N SER A 13 23.78 1.06 -6.11
CA SER A 13 24.58 0.99 -7.34
C SER A 13 26.08 1.20 -7.10
N ASN A 14 26.47 1.76 -5.95
CA ASN A 14 27.87 1.89 -5.54
C ASN A 14 28.48 0.56 -5.05
N LYS A 15 27.67 -0.49 -4.92
CA LYS A 15 28.15 -1.83 -4.54
C LYS A 15 29.12 -2.38 -5.59
N SER A 16 30.33 -2.72 -5.16
CA SER A 16 31.34 -3.35 -6.01
C SER A 16 30.82 -4.60 -6.73
N SER A 17 31.31 -4.82 -7.96
CA SER A 17 31.00 -6.02 -8.73
C SER A 17 31.39 -7.29 -7.95
N GLY A 18 30.54 -8.33 -8.02
CA GLY A 18 30.74 -9.59 -7.30
C GLY A 18 30.34 -9.60 -5.81
N VAL A 19 30.13 -8.43 -5.18
CA VAL A 19 29.63 -8.38 -3.80
C VAL A 19 28.13 -8.65 -3.77
N SER A 20 27.68 -9.57 -2.92
CA SER A 20 26.25 -9.81 -2.71
C SER A 20 25.59 -8.66 -1.93
N TYR A 21 24.31 -8.40 -2.16
CA TYR A 21 23.60 -7.26 -1.58
C TYR A 21 23.57 -7.29 -0.04
N ASP A 22 23.52 -8.47 0.56
CA ASP A 22 23.46 -8.72 1.99
C ASP A 22 24.81 -8.54 2.70
N HIS A 23 25.89 -8.42 1.93
CA HIS A 23 27.23 -8.08 2.41
C HIS A 23 27.62 -6.64 2.11
N PHE A 24 26.76 -5.88 1.43
CA PHE A 24 26.98 -4.46 1.16
C PHE A 24 26.25 -3.60 2.19
N THR A 25 26.99 -2.69 2.80
CA THR A 25 26.45 -1.73 3.77
C THR A 25 26.53 -0.32 3.16
N PRO A 26 25.42 0.44 3.11
CA PRO A 26 25.44 1.82 2.64
C PRO A 26 26.27 2.70 3.59
N SER A 27 26.85 3.78 3.07
CA SER A 27 27.62 4.70 3.89
C SER A 27 26.72 5.48 4.86
N ASN A 28 27.27 5.98 5.96
CA ASN A 28 26.53 6.86 6.88
C ASN A 28 26.03 8.14 6.19
N ALA A 29 26.78 8.64 5.19
CA ALA A 29 26.37 9.78 4.38
C ALA A 29 25.13 9.45 3.52
N ASP A 30 25.10 8.27 2.89
CA ASP A 30 23.93 7.80 2.14
C ASP A 30 22.71 7.64 3.05
N ILE A 31 22.89 6.99 4.21
CA ILE A 31 21.81 6.79 5.18
C ILE A 31 21.23 8.14 5.64
N SER A 32 22.09 9.12 5.92
CA SER A 32 21.66 10.46 6.31
C SER A 32 20.87 11.16 5.18
N ALA A 33 21.38 11.11 3.95
CA ALA A 33 20.73 11.71 2.79
C ALA A 33 19.39 11.03 2.45
N ILE A 34 19.29 9.71 2.58
CA ILE A 34 18.03 8.99 2.41
C ILE A 34 17.06 9.38 3.52
N SER A 35 17.55 9.44 4.77
CA SER A 35 16.73 9.73 5.95
C SER A 35 16.07 11.11 5.89
N SER A 36 16.73 12.11 5.32
CA SER A 36 16.17 13.46 5.16
C SER A 36 15.03 13.56 4.14
N THR A 37 14.77 12.50 3.35
CA THR A 37 13.71 12.47 2.31
C THR A 37 12.59 11.46 2.62
N ILE A 38 12.61 10.83 3.81
CA ILE A 38 11.64 9.80 4.18
C ILE A 38 10.23 10.35 4.29
N ASP A 39 10.09 11.53 4.92
CA ASP A 39 8.76 12.08 5.20
C ASP A 39 8.05 12.45 3.89
N ASP A 40 8.76 13.01 2.92
CA ASP A 40 8.23 13.27 1.57
C ASP A 40 7.86 11.96 0.86
N ALA A 41 8.70 10.92 0.97
CA ALA A 41 8.41 9.61 0.38
C ALA A 41 7.19 8.93 1.02
N LEU A 42 7.02 9.10 2.34
CA LEU A 42 5.87 8.63 3.11
C LEU A 42 4.60 9.37 2.67
N VAL A 43 4.62 10.71 2.70
CA VAL A 43 3.49 11.56 2.31
C VAL A 43 3.05 11.26 0.87
N GLY A 44 4.00 11.16 -0.07
CA GLY A 44 3.69 10.82 -1.46
C GLY A 44 3.04 9.45 -1.61
N SER A 45 3.52 8.44 -0.86
CA SER A 45 2.94 7.09 -0.90
C SER A 45 1.56 7.04 -0.21
N ALA A 46 1.41 7.71 0.93
CA ALA A 46 0.15 7.77 1.67
C ALA A 46 -0.93 8.51 0.88
N TYR A 47 -0.58 9.62 0.23
CA TYR A 47 -1.50 10.33 -0.64
C TYR A 47 -1.92 9.48 -1.85
N ALA A 48 -0.97 8.79 -2.50
CA ALA A 48 -1.31 7.89 -3.61
C ALA A 48 -2.26 6.75 -3.17
N ALA A 49 -2.09 6.24 -1.95
CA ALA A 49 -3.01 5.27 -1.35
C ALA A 49 -4.42 5.86 -1.16
N ALA A 50 -4.51 7.04 -0.53
CA ALA A 50 -5.77 7.73 -0.29
C ALA A 50 -6.50 8.12 -1.56
N LEU A 51 -5.78 8.65 -2.53
CA LEU A 51 -6.32 9.04 -3.82
C LEU A 51 -6.90 7.83 -4.56
N SER A 52 -6.12 6.74 -4.65
CA SER A 52 -6.57 5.49 -5.27
C SER A 52 -7.82 4.95 -4.58
N TYR A 53 -7.84 4.98 -3.26
CA TYR A 53 -8.99 4.52 -2.47
C TYR A 53 -10.23 5.38 -2.71
N ALA A 54 -10.11 6.70 -2.57
CA ALA A 54 -11.23 7.63 -2.74
C ALA A 54 -11.81 7.57 -4.16
N GLU A 55 -10.96 7.54 -5.19
CA GLU A 55 -11.39 7.36 -6.57
C GLU A 55 -12.07 6.02 -6.80
N ALA A 56 -11.60 4.94 -6.16
CA ALA A 56 -12.24 3.63 -6.30
C ALA A 56 -13.63 3.61 -5.66
N ILE A 57 -13.79 4.13 -4.45
CA ILE A 57 -15.09 4.15 -3.76
C ILE A 57 -16.08 5.02 -4.55
N SER A 58 -15.65 6.18 -5.02
CA SER A 58 -16.46 7.06 -5.88
C SER A 58 -16.74 6.44 -7.25
N GLY A 59 -15.81 5.67 -7.80
CA GLY A 59 -15.99 4.92 -9.04
C GLY A 59 -17.05 3.82 -8.91
N LEU A 60 -17.04 3.07 -7.80
CA LEU A 60 -18.03 2.04 -7.51
C LEU A 60 -19.45 2.62 -7.44
N GLN A 61 -19.64 3.78 -6.80
CA GLN A 61 -20.96 4.44 -6.78
C GLN A 61 -21.46 4.86 -8.17
N LYS A 62 -20.54 5.15 -9.09
CA LYS A 62 -20.83 5.58 -10.46
C LYS A 62 -20.88 4.42 -11.46
N GLY A 63 -20.70 3.17 -11.01
CA GLY A 63 -20.71 1.99 -11.87
C GLY A 63 -19.41 1.71 -12.65
N SER A 64 -18.30 2.41 -12.34
CA SER A 64 -16.99 2.14 -12.94
C SER A 64 -16.25 1.03 -12.18
N ILE A 65 -16.72 -0.19 -12.33
CA ILE A 65 -16.35 -1.32 -11.47
C ILE A 65 -14.93 -1.79 -11.72
N SER A 66 -14.58 -2.03 -12.99
CA SER A 66 -13.29 -2.57 -13.42
C SER A 66 -12.14 -1.70 -12.95
N TRP A 67 -12.23 -0.39 -13.22
CA TRP A 67 -11.25 0.58 -12.77
C TRP A 67 -11.19 0.73 -11.25
N SER A 68 -12.33 0.58 -10.57
CA SER A 68 -12.36 0.63 -9.11
C SER A 68 -11.61 -0.55 -8.49
N ILE A 69 -11.72 -1.76 -9.04
CA ILE A 69 -10.95 -2.93 -8.58
C ILE A 69 -9.45 -2.69 -8.72
N VAL A 70 -9.03 -2.17 -9.88
CA VAL A 70 -7.62 -1.82 -10.13
C VAL A 70 -7.12 -0.80 -9.09
N ARG A 71 -7.92 0.22 -8.81
CA ARG A 71 -7.60 1.26 -7.82
C ARG A 71 -7.63 0.77 -6.37
N LEU A 72 -8.53 -0.14 -6.01
CA LEU A 72 -8.55 -0.79 -4.68
C LEU A 72 -7.26 -1.57 -4.44
N TYR A 73 -6.78 -2.30 -5.45
CA TYR A 73 -5.46 -2.93 -5.40
C TYR A 73 -4.33 -1.91 -5.23
N TYR A 74 -4.32 -0.82 -6.00
CA TYR A 74 -3.30 0.22 -5.87
C TYR A 74 -3.33 0.92 -4.50
N SER A 75 -4.52 1.12 -3.92
CA SER A 75 -4.66 1.59 -2.54
C SER A 75 -3.92 0.66 -1.57
N CYS A 76 -4.09 -0.66 -1.68
CA CYS A 76 -3.35 -1.62 -0.86
C CYS A 76 -1.84 -1.54 -1.10
N PHE A 77 -1.41 -1.51 -2.37
CA PHE A 77 0.01 -1.44 -2.74
C PHE A 77 0.68 -0.20 -2.13
N TYR A 78 0.08 0.98 -2.31
CA TYR A 78 0.62 2.22 -1.77
C TYR A 78 0.49 2.30 -0.25
N SER A 79 -0.56 1.72 0.35
CA SER A 79 -0.68 1.62 1.81
C SER A 79 0.45 0.80 2.41
N LEU A 80 0.73 -0.39 1.87
CA LEU A 80 1.85 -1.23 2.31
C LEU A 80 3.19 -0.49 2.12
N ARG A 81 3.38 0.18 0.98
CA ARG A 81 4.56 0.99 0.72
C ARG A 81 4.73 2.10 1.77
N ALA A 82 3.67 2.83 2.08
CA ALA A 82 3.68 3.87 3.12
C ALA A 82 3.97 3.29 4.50
N MET A 83 3.36 2.16 4.87
CA MET A 83 3.62 1.47 6.13
C MET A 83 5.07 0.99 6.24
N LEU A 84 5.69 0.53 5.15
CA LEU A 84 7.13 0.20 5.12
C LEU A 84 7.98 1.45 5.38
N ILE A 85 7.73 2.53 4.66
CA ILE A 85 8.49 3.78 4.79
C ILE A 85 8.35 4.38 6.19
N LEU A 86 7.14 4.34 6.76
CA LEU A 86 6.85 4.77 8.13
C LEU A 86 7.69 3.99 9.15
N ASN A 87 7.94 2.70 8.90
CA ASN A 87 8.80 1.84 9.71
C ASN A 87 10.29 1.89 9.27
N ARG A 88 10.70 2.92 8.52
CA ARG A 88 12.08 3.16 8.06
C ARG A 88 12.62 2.05 7.15
N VAL A 89 11.74 1.40 6.40
CA VAL A 89 12.08 0.43 5.34
C VAL A 89 11.73 1.05 3.99
N ILE A 90 12.74 1.28 3.14
CA ILE A 90 12.58 1.97 1.85
C ILE A 90 12.56 0.95 0.71
N PRO A 91 11.41 0.71 0.06
CA PRO A 91 11.34 -0.07 -1.16
C PRO A 91 11.82 0.71 -2.39
N PHE A 92 12.70 0.11 -3.19
CA PHE A 92 13.26 0.68 -4.42
C PHE A 92 13.50 -0.39 -5.49
N ASN A 93 13.64 0.05 -6.74
CA ASN A 93 13.88 -0.83 -7.89
C ASN A 93 15.32 -0.73 -8.39
N CYS A 94 15.96 -1.88 -8.60
CA CYS A 94 17.27 -2.02 -9.24
C CYS A 94 17.37 -3.40 -9.92
N SER A 95 16.84 -3.53 -11.15
CA SER A 95 16.70 -4.80 -11.88
C SER A 95 15.87 -5.87 -11.16
N GLY A 96 15.07 -5.42 -10.19
CA GLY A 96 14.27 -6.21 -9.26
C GLY A 96 13.87 -5.31 -8.07
N GLU A 97 12.86 -5.72 -7.31
CA GLU A 97 12.45 -4.97 -6.12
C GLU A 97 13.39 -5.29 -4.95
N MET A 98 13.93 -4.26 -4.33
CA MET A 98 14.84 -4.29 -3.18
C MET A 98 14.27 -3.45 -2.05
N LEU A 99 14.73 -3.71 -0.83
CA LEU A 99 14.42 -2.91 0.35
C LEU A 99 15.72 -2.43 0.97
N LEU A 100 15.70 -1.22 1.53
CA LEU A 100 16.71 -0.75 2.46
C LEU A 100 16.06 -0.64 3.84
N ASP A 101 16.49 -1.46 4.79
CA ASP A 101 16.21 -1.27 6.21
C ASP A 101 17.22 -0.26 6.77
N ILE A 102 16.75 0.95 7.06
CA ILE A 102 17.60 2.04 7.53
C ILE A 102 18.11 1.78 8.94
N GLN A 103 17.30 1.14 9.79
CA GLN A 103 17.66 0.90 11.19
C GLN A 103 18.84 -0.07 11.28
N SER A 104 18.84 -1.12 10.46
CA SER A 104 19.95 -2.06 10.39
C SER A 104 21.01 -1.69 9.35
N SER A 105 20.76 -0.65 8.53
CA SER A 105 21.60 -0.26 7.39
C SER A 105 21.88 -1.44 6.46
N LYS A 106 20.84 -2.23 6.13
CA LYS A 106 20.97 -3.43 5.28
C LYS A 106 20.05 -3.38 4.09
N PHE A 107 20.58 -3.83 2.95
CA PHE A 107 19.77 -4.14 1.79
C PHE A 107 19.15 -5.54 1.94
N LEU A 108 17.88 -5.65 1.57
CA LEU A 108 17.12 -6.88 1.61
C LEU A 108 16.43 -7.10 0.26
N LYS A 109 16.16 -8.37 -0.08
CA LYS A 109 15.40 -8.71 -1.28
C LYS A 109 13.93 -8.33 -1.12
N GLY A 110 13.42 -7.43 -1.96
CA GLY A 110 12.07 -6.86 -1.86
C GLY A 110 10.98 -7.61 -2.61
N GLY A 111 11.31 -8.35 -3.66
CA GLY A 111 10.29 -9.05 -4.45
C GLY A 111 10.76 -9.56 -5.79
N LYS A 112 9.83 -10.15 -6.57
CA LYS A 112 10.06 -10.43 -8.01
C LYS A 112 9.84 -9.19 -8.86
N SER A 113 8.91 -8.33 -8.46
CA SER A 113 8.64 -7.01 -9.04
C SER A 113 8.03 -6.11 -7.98
N SER A 114 7.82 -4.84 -8.30
CA SER A 114 7.13 -3.87 -7.43
C SER A 114 5.78 -4.36 -6.90
N HIS A 115 5.09 -5.22 -7.65
CA HIS A 115 3.77 -5.73 -7.28
C HIS A 115 3.80 -7.07 -6.53
N HIS A 116 4.98 -7.70 -6.41
CA HIS A 116 5.19 -9.03 -5.82
C HIS A 116 6.16 -8.97 -4.65
N TRP A 117 5.66 -8.48 -3.51
CA TRP A 117 6.44 -8.38 -2.28
C TRP A 117 7.00 -9.73 -1.82
N ASN A 118 8.23 -9.71 -1.31
CA ASN A 118 8.83 -10.85 -0.63
C ASN A 118 8.39 -10.87 0.83
N TRP A 119 7.21 -11.43 1.09
CA TRP A 119 6.60 -11.51 2.41
C TRP A 119 7.45 -12.22 3.47
N VAL A 120 8.26 -13.20 3.07
CA VAL A 120 9.20 -13.88 3.97
C VAL A 120 10.28 -12.91 4.46
N THR A 121 10.82 -12.07 3.57
CA THR A 121 11.77 -11.02 3.96
C THR A 121 11.09 -9.97 4.83
N LEU A 122 9.90 -9.50 4.46
CA LEU A 122 9.17 -8.48 5.24
C LEU A 122 8.91 -8.94 6.68
N ARG A 123 8.47 -10.19 6.89
CA ARG A 123 8.22 -10.76 8.23
C ARG A 123 9.50 -10.91 9.08
N LYS A 124 10.67 -10.95 8.46
CA LYS A 124 11.96 -11.04 9.16
C LYS A 124 12.48 -9.68 9.64
N ILE A 125 11.89 -8.58 9.20
CA ILE A 125 12.29 -7.23 9.63
C ILE A 125 11.86 -7.05 11.10
N PRO A 126 12.80 -6.86 12.05
CA PRO A 126 12.49 -6.89 13.48
C PRO A 126 11.44 -5.87 13.93
N CYS A 127 11.47 -4.64 13.39
CA CYS A 127 10.51 -3.60 13.75
C CYS A 127 9.10 -3.84 13.21
N MET A 128 8.92 -4.80 12.30
CA MET A 128 7.64 -5.05 11.61
C MET A 128 7.07 -6.44 11.83
N ASN A 129 7.80 -7.38 12.43
CA ASN A 129 7.42 -8.80 12.51
C ASN A 129 6.06 -9.08 13.20
N LYS A 130 5.54 -8.15 14.02
CA LYS A 130 4.23 -8.23 14.67
C LYS A 130 3.13 -7.44 13.96
N SER A 131 3.44 -6.83 12.82
CA SER A 131 2.47 -6.07 12.04
C SER A 131 1.44 -7.00 11.42
N TRP A 132 0.17 -6.78 11.71
CA TRP A 132 -0.92 -7.62 11.20
C TRP A 132 -0.93 -7.69 9.67
N PHE A 133 -0.60 -6.59 8.99
CA PHE A 133 -0.58 -6.50 7.53
C PHE A 133 0.55 -7.32 6.89
N LEU A 134 1.42 -7.97 7.67
CA LEU A 134 2.43 -8.93 7.22
C LEU A 134 2.06 -10.40 7.54
N SER A 135 0.88 -10.66 8.11
CA SER A 135 0.38 -12.02 8.39
C SER A 135 0.24 -12.85 7.11
N SER A 136 0.10 -14.17 7.25
CA SER A 136 -0.28 -15.07 6.15
C SER A 136 -1.58 -14.63 5.50
N ASP A 137 -2.58 -14.30 6.31
CA ASP A 137 -3.92 -13.95 5.83
C ASP A 137 -3.90 -12.63 5.05
N SER A 138 -3.11 -11.65 5.51
CA SER A 138 -2.89 -10.39 4.79
C SER A 138 -2.14 -10.58 3.47
N GLN A 139 -1.18 -11.51 3.44
CA GLN A 139 -0.50 -11.92 2.21
C GLN A 139 -1.50 -12.52 1.22
N GLU A 140 -2.33 -13.48 1.65
CA GLU A 140 -3.34 -14.12 0.80
C GLU A 140 -4.39 -13.11 0.29
N ALA A 141 -4.86 -12.22 1.16
CA ALA A 141 -5.76 -11.12 0.80
C ALA A 141 -5.17 -10.20 -0.28
N TYR A 142 -3.91 -9.77 -0.09
CA TYR A 142 -3.20 -8.93 -1.06
C TYR A 142 -3.00 -9.65 -2.40
N GLU A 143 -2.59 -10.92 -2.37
CA GLU A 143 -2.38 -11.71 -3.58
C GLU A 143 -3.68 -11.98 -4.33
N SER A 144 -4.79 -12.19 -3.62
CA SER A 144 -6.12 -12.34 -4.21
C SER A 144 -6.59 -11.04 -4.89
N LEU A 145 -6.41 -9.87 -4.25
CA LEU A 145 -6.66 -8.58 -4.88
C LEU A 145 -5.81 -8.33 -6.12
N ARG A 146 -4.53 -8.71 -6.08
CA ARG A 146 -3.64 -8.63 -7.25
C ARG A 146 -4.17 -9.47 -8.40
N LYS A 147 -4.62 -10.71 -8.13
CA LYS A 147 -5.26 -11.59 -9.12
C LYS A 147 -6.53 -10.96 -9.69
N HIS A 148 -7.38 -10.33 -8.87
CA HIS A 148 -8.55 -9.60 -9.36
C HIS A 148 -8.16 -8.45 -10.30
N ARG A 149 -7.17 -7.64 -9.90
CA ARG A 149 -6.63 -6.57 -10.74
C ARG A 149 -6.06 -7.10 -12.05
N GLU A 150 -5.33 -8.20 -12.03
CA GLU A 150 -4.78 -8.83 -13.25
C GLU A 150 -5.88 -9.38 -14.16
N ASN A 151 -6.88 -10.05 -13.59
CA ASN A 151 -8.01 -10.59 -14.35
C ASN A 151 -8.82 -9.51 -15.07
N VAL A 152 -9.08 -8.40 -14.37
CA VAL A 152 -9.80 -7.24 -14.94
C VAL A 152 -8.95 -6.53 -15.97
N ASN A 153 -7.66 -6.31 -15.68
CA ASN A 153 -6.82 -5.44 -16.51
C ASN A 153 -6.22 -6.13 -17.74
N TYR A 154 -6.10 -7.47 -17.74
CA TYR A 154 -5.42 -8.20 -18.82
C TYR A 154 -6.22 -9.36 -19.40
N THR A 155 -7.20 -9.93 -18.69
CA THR A 155 -7.82 -11.20 -19.10
C THR A 155 -9.21 -11.03 -19.72
N HIS A 156 -10.11 -10.26 -19.11
CA HIS A 156 -11.53 -10.23 -19.51
C HIS A 156 -11.98 -8.95 -20.23
N GLY A 157 -11.11 -7.94 -20.34
CA GLY A 157 -11.54 -6.59 -20.74
C GLY A 157 -12.45 -5.95 -19.67
N PHE A 158 -12.84 -4.69 -19.87
CA PHE A 158 -13.73 -4.01 -18.91
C PHE A 158 -15.17 -4.37 -19.21
N THR A 159 -15.80 -5.11 -18.29
CA THR A 159 -17.19 -5.58 -18.39
C THR A 159 -18.16 -4.68 -17.63
N ASP A 160 -17.80 -3.42 -17.41
CA ASP A 160 -18.65 -2.47 -16.69
C ASP A 160 -20.01 -2.32 -17.40
N PRO A 161 -21.16 -2.34 -16.70
CA PRO A 161 -21.32 -2.22 -15.24
C PRO A 161 -21.51 -3.56 -14.49
N ASP A 162 -21.17 -4.71 -15.06
CA ASP A 162 -21.40 -6.00 -14.39
C ASP A 162 -20.53 -6.14 -13.14
N PHE A 163 -21.19 -6.46 -12.01
CA PHE A 163 -20.49 -6.60 -10.73
C PHE A 163 -19.57 -7.81 -10.75
N HIS A 164 -18.28 -7.54 -10.56
CA HIS A 164 -17.30 -8.59 -10.30
C HIS A 164 -17.66 -9.32 -8.99
N ARG A 165 -17.56 -10.64 -8.98
CA ARG A 165 -18.00 -11.50 -7.85
C ARG A 165 -17.45 -11.06 -6.50
N CYS A 166 -16.19 -10.61 -6.44
CA CYS A 166 -15.55 -10.13 -5.22
C CYS A 166 -16.13 -8.82 -4.63
N LEU A 167 -17.09 -8.20 -5.32
CA LEU A 167 -17.82 -7.02 -4.86
C LEU A 167 -19.27 -7.33 -4.47
N ILE A 168 -19.78 -8.52 -4.78
CA ILE A 168 -21.14 -8.95 -4.47
C ILE A 168 -21.23 -9.18 -2.97
N SER A 169 -22.15 -8.46 -2.31
CA SER A 169 -22.34 -8.48 -0.86
C SER A 169 -23.84 -8.46 -0.57
N GLY A 170 -24.25 -9.04 0.56
CA GLY A 170 -25.66 -8.97 1.01
C GLY A 170 -26.12 -7.54 1.35
N GLU A 171 -25.20 -6.62 1.63
CA GLU A 171 -25.47 -5.19 1.77
C GLU A 171 -25.13 -4.46 0.45
N SER A 172 -26.09 -3.73 -0.10
CA SER A 172 -25.93 -2.98 -1.36
C SER A 172 -25.48 -1.54 -1.16
N ASP A 173 -25.70 -0.96 0.04
CA ASP A 173 -25.25 0.39 0.38
C ASP A 173 -23.73 0.38 0.63
N LEU A 174 -22.99 0.95 -0.32
CA LEU A 174 -21.53 1.04 -0.23
C LEU A 174 -21.05 1.85 0.98
N GLY A 175 -21.79 2.88 1.40
CA GLY A 175 -21.46 3.67 2.58
C GLY A 175 -21.62 2.88 3.88
N LYS A 176 -22.64 2.02 3.97
CA LYS A 176 -22.79 1.08 5.10
C LYS A 176 -21.67 0.05 5.10
N ARG A 177 -21.35 -0.56 3.95
CA ARG A 177 -20.22 -1.49 3.82
C ARG A 177 -18.91 -0.86 4.31
N PHE A 178 -18.61 0.36 3.83
CA PHE A 178 -17.43 1.11 4.24
C PHE A 178 -17.34 1.25 5.77
N ARG A 179 -18.42 1.72 6.42
CA ARG A 179 -18.44 1.89 7.88
C ARG A 179 -18.25 0.55 8.60
N SER A 180 -18.97 -0.49 8.18
CA SER A 180 -18.83 -1.83 8.76
C SER A 180 -17.40 -2.37 8.68
N TYR A 181 -16.69 -2.13 7.57
CA TYR A 181 -15.31 -2.60 7.41
C TYR A 181 -14.29 -1.72 8.15
N ARG A 182 -14.50 -0.40 8.19
CA ARG A 182 -13.67 0.53 8.97
C ARG A 182 -13.67 0.15 10.45
N ASP A 183 -14.87 -0.12 10.97
CA ASP A 183 -15.15 -0.38 12.38
C ASP A 183 -14.98 -1.87 12.77
N ASP A 184 -14.56 -2.73 11.83
CA ASP A 184 -14.26 -4.13 12.08
C ASP A 184 -12.86 -4.31 12.69
N ASP A 185 -12.79 -4.29 14.02
CA ASP A 185 -11.54 -4.51 14.77
C ASP A 185 -11.03 -5.95 14.75
N LYS A 186 -11.85 -6.90 14.29
CA LYS A 186 -11.51 -8.32 14.23
C LYS A 186 -11.06 -8.77 12.84
N PHE A 187 -11.05 -7.87 11.86
CA PHE A 187 -10.66 -8.18 10.47
C PHE A 187 -11.50 -9.31 9.84
N ILE A 188 -12.72 -9.54 10.34
CA ILE A 188 -13.61 -10.60 9.89
C ILE A 188 -13.88 -10.48 8.38
N TYR A 189 -14.15 -9.27 7.89
CA TYR A 189 -14.51 -9.07 6.48
C TYR A 189 -13.32 -9.11 5.52
N THR A 190 -12.12 -8.85 6.05
CA THR A 190 -10.88 -8.73 5.28
C THR A 190 -10.53 -10.01 4.51
N TYR A 191 -10.99 -11.16 4.99
CA TYR A 191 -10.61 -12.47 4.43
C TYR A 191 -11.78 -13.21 3.78
N LEU A 192 -12.97 -12.61 3.76
CA LEU A 192 -14.14 -13.18 3.08
C LEU A 192 -14.14 -12.77 1.61
N ALA A 193 -14.19 -13.72 0.68
CA ALA A 193 -14.04 -13.48 -0.76
C ALA A 193 -14.98 -12.38 -1.31
N ASP A 194 -16.21 -12.33 -0.82
CA ASP A 194 -17.29 -11.41 -1.25
C ASP A 194 -17.15 -9.99 -0.66
N HIS A 195 -16.30 -9.83 0.36
CA HIS A 195 -16.05 -8.56 1.04
C HIS A 195 -14.63 -8.03 0.83
N LEU A 196 -13.68 -8.94 0.60
CA LEU A 196 -12.24 -8.74 0.51
C LEU A 196 -11.88 -7.50 -0.31
N ALA A 197 -12.51 -7.35 -1.48
CA ALA A 197 -12.13 -6.34 -2.45
C ALA A 197 -12.25 -4.90 -1.92
N ILE A 198 -13.14 -4.67 -0.95
CA ILE A 198 -13.34 -3.37 -0.32
C ILE A 198 -12.83 -3.40 1.13
N ALA A 199 -13.09 -4.48 1.87
CA ALA A 199 -12.77 -4.60 3.28
C ALA A 199 -11.26 -4.47 3.55
N TYR A 200 -10.42 -5.22 2.82
CA TYR A 200 -8.98 -5.19 3.04
C TYR A 200 -8.34 -3.82 2.72
N PRO A 201 -8.63 -3.18 1.56
CA PRO A 201 -8.17 -1.81 1.31
C PRO A 201 -8.66 -0.82 2.36
N THR A 202 -9.93 -0.93 2.80
CA THR A 202 -10.52 -0.05 3.83
C THR A 202 -9.72 -0.13 5.14
N LYS A 203 -9.40 -1.36 5.57
CA LYS A 203 -8.69 -1.56 6.83
C LYS A 203 -7.22 -1.13 6.72
N LEU A 204 -6.55 -1.44 5.62
CA LEU A 204 -5.17 -1.00 5.38
C LEU A 204 -5.04 0.52 5.41
N ILE A 205 -5.91 1.26 4.73
CA ILE A 205 -5.81 2.72 4.69
C ILE A 205 -6.16 3.35 6.04
N HIS A 206 -7.11 2.77 6.78
CA HIS A 206 -7.47 3.26 8.10
C HIS A 206 -6.37 3.02 9.13
N ASP A 207 -5.69 1.87 9.06
CA ASP A 207 -4.54 1.59 9.92
C ASP A 207 -3.31 2.41 9.55
N LEU A 208 -3.13 2.75 8.26
CA LEU A 208 -2.15 3.74 7.83
C LEU A 208 -2.45 5.11 8.45
N ASP A 209 -3.70 5.58 8.40
CA ASP A 209 -4.12 6.84 9.03
C ASP A 209 -3.83 6.86 10.53
N LYS A 210 -4.21 5.80 11.25
CA LYS A 210 -3.87 5.64 12.68
C LYS A 210 -2.36 5.70 12.93
N SER A 211 -1.58 5.03 12.09
CA SER A 211 -0.13 4.93 12.25
C SER A 211 0.56 6.27 11.95
N MET A 212 0.12 6.99 10.92
CA MET A 212 0.62 8.33 10.59
C MET A 212 0.29 9.34 11.69
N ARG A 213 -0.95 9.34 12.22
CA ARG A 213 -1.32 10.19 13.35
C ARG A 213 -0.48 9.91 14.58
N LYS A 214 -0.24 8.63 14.90
CA LYS A 214 0.66 8.24 16.01
C LYS A 214 2.09 8.75 15.81
N ALA A 215 2.55 8.82 14.56
CA ALA A 215 3.84 9.38 14.20
C ALA A 215 3.85 10.91 14.02
N SER A 216 2.72 11.59 14.26
CA SER A 216 2.54 13.03 14.01
C SER A 216 2.83 13.47 12.57
N VAL A 217 2.60 12.58 11.60
CA VAL A 217 2.72 12.88 10.17
C VAL A 217 1.33 13.12 9.59
N THR A 218 1.16 14.20 8.84
CA THR A 218 -0.09 14.57 8.19
C THR A 218 0.13 14.82 6.71
N LEU A 219 -0.91 14.62 5.89
CA LEU A 219 -0.87 15.06 4.49
C LEU A 219 -0.89 16.59 4.41
N PRO A 220 -0.26 17.19 3.38
CA PRO A 220 -0.42 18.60 3.06
C PRO A 220 -1.89 18.99 2.87
N THR A 221 -2.25 20.22 3.25
CA THR A 221 -3.64 20.72 3.19
C THR A 221 -4.25 20.60 1.79
N GLU A 222 -3.49 20.92 0.74
CA GLU A 222 -3.91 20.79 -0.66
C GLU A 222 -4.30 19.35 -1.05
N ASN A 223 -3.60 18.35 -0.49
CA ASN A 223 -3.92 16.94 -0.71
C ASN A 223 -5.21 16.56 0.03
N ILE A 224 -5.37 17.03 1.26
CA ILE A 224 -6.60 16.81 2.05
C ILE A 224 -7.81 17.45 1.34
N ASP A 225 -7.67 18.68 0.87
CA ASP A 225 -8.72 19.40 0.12
C ASP A 225 -9.07 18.69 -1.18
N HIS A 226 -8.09 18.11 -1.88
CA HIS A 226 -8.35 17.30 -3.05
C HIS A 226 -9.11 16.01 -2.70
N LEU A 227 -8.66 15.26 -1.70
CA LEU A 227 -9.32 14.03 -1.24
C LEU A 227 -10.78 14.29 -0.83
N ASN A 228 -11.03 15.35 -0.06
CA ASN A 228 -12.38 15.73 0.36
C ASN A 228 -13.31 16.08 -0.82
N ARG A 229 -12.77 16.64 -1.92
CA ARG A 229 -13.57 16.95 -3.12
C ARG A 229 -13.99 15.71 -3.91
N ILE A 230 -13.16 14.66 -3.92
CA ILE A 230 -13.43 13.44 -4.68
C ILE A 230 -14.13 12.35 -3.86
N TRP A 231 -14.08 12.46 -2.53
CA TRP A 231 -14.74 11.52 -1.62
C TRP A 231 -16.26 11.63 -1.70
N SER A 232 -16.92 10.49 -1.77
CA SER A 232 -18.35 10.41 -2.09
C SER A 232 -19.21 9.70 -1.05
N ILE A 233 -18.58 9.17 0.00
CA ILE A 233 -19.31 8.65 1.15
C ILE A 233 -19.63 9.80 2.10
N LYS A 234 -20.84 9.83 2.67
CA LYS A 234 -21.23 10.75 3.74
C LYS A 234 -20.58 10.33 5.07
N ASP A 235 -19.26 10.38 5.11
CA ASP A 235 -18.40 10.06 6.25
C ASP A 235 -17.02 10.70 6.02
N LYS A 236 -16.13 10.64 7.00
CA LYS A 236 -14.76 11.15 6.89
C LYS A 236 -13.95 10.36 5.87
N CYS A 237 -13.31 11.06 4.93
CA CYS A 237 -12.32 10.46 4.04
C CYS A 237 -11.11 9.97 4.85
N PRO A 238 -10.60 8.74 4.61
CA PRO A 238 -9.36 8.31 5.24
C PRO A 238 -8.21 9.29 4.98
N LEU A 239 -7.31 9.45 5.95
CA LEU A 239 -6.14 10.35 5.91
C LEU A 239 -6.45 11.86 5.83
N CYS A 240 -7.72 12.26 5.99
CA CYS A 240 -8.14 13.66 6.09
C CYS A 240 -8.40 14.12 7.54
#